data_AF-A0A0A2U5L4-F1
#
_entry.id   AF-A0A0A2U5L4-F1
#
_cell.length_a   1.000
_cell.length_b   1.000
_cell.length_c   1.000
_cell.angle_alpha   90.00
_cell.angle_beta   90.00
_cell.angle_gamma   90.00
#
_symmetry.space_group_name_H-M   'P 1'
#
loop_
_entity.id
_entity.type
_entity.pdbx_description
1 polymer ?
#
loop_
_entity_poly.entity_id
_entity_poly.type
_entity_poly.pdbx_seq_one_letter_code
_entity_poly.pdbx_strand_id
1 'polypeptide(L)'
;MGKQRILLISLVGFLIFGLLLGGKVVYQKKWQDVSVLRQSQQIPGVVSAKVVNNNGVKELDVVTNKLTNLRQASLALQKLAGNVPIRFLDQNNDALKKVFGQMQFALQEGIAQGNFTEMEQKARDQAEKAGIQLELEIDNDAIYVVLNQGDAQLLEVIERRGQVKYLATEKQ
;
A
#
# COMPACT_ATOMS: atom_id res chain seq x y z
N MET A 1 -55.58 7.28 -27.28
CA MET A 1 -54.49 8.28 -27.09
C MET A 1 -53.73 8.16 -25.76
N GLY A 2 -54.27 7.59 -24.68
CA GLY A 2 -53.57 7.47 -23.38
C GLY A 2 -52.36 6.50 -23.36
N LYS A 3 -52.43 5.37 -24.06
CA LYS A 3 -51.38 4.33 -24.06
C LYS A 3 -50.03 4.83 -24.63
N GLN A 4 -50.06 5.62 -25.71
CA GLN A 4 -48.85 6.20 -26.31
C GLN A 4 -48.18 7.24 -25.39
N ARG A 5 -48.96 8.04 -24.66
CA ARG A 5 -48.43 9.02 -23.71
C ARG A 5 -47.76 8.33 -22.52
N ILE A 6 -48.35 7.27 -22.01
CA ILE A 6 -47.76 6.46 -20.92
C ILE A 6 -46.47 5.78 -21.38
N LEU A 7 -46.44 5.22 -22.60
CA LEU A 7 -45.22 4.63 -23.18
C LEU A 7 -44.10 5.66 -23.32
N LEU A 8 -44.41 6.87 -23.79
CA LEU A 8 -43.44 7.93 -24.00
C LEU A 8 -42.90 8.48 -22.67
N ILE A 9 -43.78 8.66 -21.67
CA ILE A 9 -43.38 9.06 -20.31
C ILE A 9 -42.49 7.98 -19.67
N SER A 10 -42.85 6.70 -19.83
CA SER A 10 -42.06 5.59 -19.29
C SER A 10 -40.69 5.47 -19.98
N LEU A 11 -40.62 5.71 -21.29
CA LEU A 11 -39.37 5.71 -22.05
C LEU A 11 -38.43 6.83 -21.57
N VAL A 12 -38.96 8.06 -21.44
CA VAL A 12 -38.20 9.22 -20.98
C VAL A 12 -37.74 9.03 -19.52
N GLY A 13 -38.62 8.51 -18.66
CA GLY A 13 -38.28 8.19 -17.28
C GLY A 13 -37.16 7.15 -17.18
N PHE A 14 -37.20 6.11 -18.00
CA PHE A 14 -36.15 5.09 -18.04
C PHE A 14 -34.82 5.65 -18.56
N LEU A 15 -34.87 6.55 -19.54
CA LEU A 15 -33.70 7.22 -20.10
C LEU A 15 -33.01 8.11 -19.05
N ILE A 16 -33.78 8.92 -18.33
CA ILE A 16 -33.27 9.76 -17.23
C ILE A 16 -32.71 8.88 -16.10
N PHE A 17 -33.40 7.80 -15.73
CA PHE A 17 -32.95 6.88 -14.69
C PHE A 17 -31.63 6.20 -15.07
N GLY A 18 -31.50 5.74 -16.32
CA GLY A 18 -30.27 5.19 -16.86
C GLY A 18 -29.12 6.21 -16.87
N LEU A 19 -29.40 7.47 -17.20
CA LEU A 19 -28.41 8.55 -17.22
C LEU A 19 -27.94 8.92 -15.80
N LEU A 20 -28.85 8.95 -14.82
CA LEU A 20 -28.52 9.18 -13.41
C LEU A 20 -27.70 8.02 -12.81
N LEU A 21 -28.07 6.77 -13.10
CA LEU A 21 -27.31 5.60 -12.67
C LEU A 21 -25.92 5.55 -13.32
N GLY A 22 -25.85 5.79 -14.64
CA GLY A 22 -24.59 5.84 -15.38
C GLY A 22 -23.67 6.95 -14.86
N GLY A 23 -24.20 8.16 -14.64
CA GLY A 23 -23.47 9.28 -14.07
C GLY A 23 -22.94 8.99 -12.66
N LYS A 24 -23.76 8.39 -11.79
CA LYS A 24 -23.35 8.01 -10.42
C LYS A 24 -22.19 7.02 -10.41
N VAL A 25 -22.23 6.00 -11.28
CA VAL A 25 -21.17 4.98 -11.35
C VAL A 25 -19.85 5.57 -11.84
N VAL A 26 -19.89 6.41 -12.89
CA VAL A 26 -18.69 7.08 -13.41
C VAL A 26 -18.11 8.05 -12.38
N TYR A 27 -18.97 8.80 -11.70
CA TYR A 27 -18.58 9.76 -10.68
C TYR A 27 -17.89 9.07 -9.50
N GLN A 28 -18.48 8.01 -8.94
CA GLN A 28 -17.89 7.28 -7.81
C GLN A 28 -16.53 6.67 -8.16
N LYS A 29 -16.38 6.09 -9.35
CA LYS A 29 -15.12 5.46 -9.77
C LYS A 29 -14.01 6.49 -9.98
N LYS A 30 -14.29 7.61 -10.66
CA LYS A 30 -13.25 8.62 -10.95
C LYS A 30 -12.92 9.55 -9.77
N TRP A 31 -13.87 9.84 -8.89
CA TRP A 31 -13.60 10.72 -7.73
C TRP A 31 -12.78 10.02 -6.64
N GLN A 32 -12.97 8.72 -6.44
CA GLN A 32 -12.26 7.99 -5.40
C GLN A 32 -10.75 7.96 -5.67
N ASP A 33 -10.34 7.69 -6.91
CA ASP A 33 -8.93 7.69 -7.32
C ASP A 33 -8.27 9.07 -7.15
N VAL A 34 -8.98 10.16 -7.49
CA VAL A 34 -8.46 11.52 -7.37
C VAL A 34 -8.32 11.96 -5.90
N SER A 35 -9.25 11.55 -5.03
CA SER A 35 -9.16 11.85 -3.59
C SER A 35 -8.02 11.08 -2.93
N VAL A 36 -7.90 9.78 -3.22
CA VAL A 36 -6.83 8.91 -2.70
C VAL A 36 -5.47 9.46 -3.11
N LEU A 37 -5.31 9.84 -4.39
CA LEU A 37 -4.07 10.43 -4.90
C LEU A 37 -3.69 11.73 -4.17
N ARG A 38 -4.64 12.66 -3.99
CA ARG A 38 -4.35 13.94 -3.33
C ARG A 38 -3.99 13.76 -1.85
N GLN A 39 -4.71 12.89 -1.15
CA GLN A 39 -4.47 12.65 0.27
C GLN A 39 -3.17 11.87 0.49
N SER A 40 -2.83 10.93 -0.41
CA SER A 40 -1.57 10.20 -0.31
C SER A 40 -0.35 11.09 -0.53
N GLN A 41 -0.43 12.08 -1.42
CA GLN A 41 0.66 13.03 -1.68
C GLN A 41 0.98 13.96 -0.49
N GLN A 42 0.09 14.04 0.50
CA GLN A 42 0.37 14.76 1.74
C GLN A 42 1.21 13.95 2.72
N ILE A 43 1.38 12.65 2.48
CA ILE A 43 2.22 11.76 3.28
C ILE A 43 3.67 11.91 2.79
N PRO A 44 4.60 12.33 3.67
CA PRO A 44 6.01 12.48 3.28
C PRO A 44 6.57 11.18 2.67
N GLY A 45 7.25 11.31 1.52
CA GLY A 45 7.84 10.17 0.82
C GLY A 45 6.91 9.40 -0.13
N VAL A 46 5.61 9.71 -0.14
CA VAL A 46 4.64 9.08 -1.06
C VAL A 46 4.44 9.97 -2.29
N VAL A 47 4.72 9.42 -3.47
CA VAL A 47 4.58 10.12 -4.76
C VAL A 47 3.15 9.99 -5.29
N SER A 48 2.58 8.79 -5.19
CA SER A 48 1.19 8.53 -5.58
C SER A 48 0.66 7.25 -4.96
N ALA A 49 -0.63 7.21 -4.65
CA ALA A 49 -1.35 5.98 -4.34
C ALA A 49 -2.53 5.80 -5.30
N LYS A 50 -2.72 4.60 -5.83
CA LYS A 50 -3.80 4.27 -6.77
C LYS A 50 -4.40 2.92 -6.47
N VAL A 51 -5.73 2.83 -6.51
CA VAL A 51 -6.40 1.54 -6.39
C VAL A 51 -6.36 0.86 -7.75
N VAL A 52 -5.64 -0.27 -7.83
CA VAL A 52 -5.55 -1.09 -9.03
C VAL A 52 -6.33 -2.38 -8.84
N ASN A 53 -6.68 -3.03 -9.95
CA ASN A 53 -7.28 -4.36 -9.93
C ASN A 53 -6.31 -5.31 -10.60
N ASN A 54 -5.67 -6.15 -9.80
CA ASN A 54 -4.68 -7.12 -10.24
C ASN A 54 -5.28 -8.52 -10.09
N ASN A 55 -5.44 -9.23 -11.22
CA ASN A 55 -6.01 -10.58 -11.26
C ASN A 55 -7.37 -10.73 -10.54
N GLY A 56 -8.19 -9.69 -10.54
CA GLY A 56 -9.52 -9.70 -9.90
C GLY A 56 -9.52 -9.28 -8.43
N VAL A 57 -8.35 -9.03 -7.84
CA VAL A 57 -8.19 -8.53 -6.47
C VAL A 57 -7.85 -7.04 -6.53
N LYS A 58 -8.56 -6.22 -5.74
CA LYS A 58 -8.22 -4.80 -5.59
C LYS A 58 -7.05 -4.66 -4.62
N GLU A 59 -6.06 -3.86 -4.99
CA GLU A 59 -4.92 -3.48 -4.15
C GLU A 59 -4.64 -1.98 -4.30
N LEU A 60 -4.00 -1.38 -3.29
CA LEU A 60 -3.57 0.01 -3.31
C LEU A 60 -2.07 0.05 -3.61
N ASP A 61 -1.72 0.41 -4.83
CA ASP A 61 -0.33 0.60 -5.25
C ASP A 61 0.15 1.96 -4.79
N VAL A 62 1.22 1.97 -3.99
CA VAL A 62 1.82 3.17 -3.40
C VAL A 62 3.22 3.33 -3.94
N VAL A 63 3.39 4.27 -4.87
CA VAL A 63 4.70 4.67 -5.38
C VAL A 63 5.36 5.59 -4.38
N THR A 64 6.56 5.23 -3.96
CA THR A 64 7.37 5.98 -3.01
C THR A 64 8.67 6.46 -3.66
N ASN A 65 9.24 7.55 -3.16
CA ASN A 65 10.59 7.96 -3.51
C ASN A 65 11.56 7.61 -2.37
N LYS A 66 11.73 8.52 -1.42
CA LYS A 66 12.55 8.36 -0.24
C LYS A 66 11.66 8.57 0.97
N LEU A 67 11.08 7.47 1.40
CA LEU A 67 10.13 7.43 2.50
C LEU A 67 10.89 7.22 3.80
N THR A 68 10.64 8.10 4.77
CA THR A 68 11.13 7.99 6.14
C THR A 68 9.93 7.77 7.05
N ASN A 69 10.14 7.12 8.20
CA ASN A 69 9.07 6.81 9.15
C ASN A 69 7.94 5.99 8.48
N LEU A 70 8.32 4.81 7.96
CA LEU A 70 7.41 3.89 7.26
C LEU A 70 6.17 3.54 8.09
N ARG A 71 6.30 3.49 9.41
CA ARG A 71 5.17 3.24 10.32
C ARG A 71 4.11 4.33 10.23
N GLN A 72 4.49 5.60 10.32
CA GLN A 72 3.54 6.70 10.25
C GLN A 72 2.87 6.77 8.86
N ALA A 73 3.65 6.62 7.79
CA ALA A 73 3.12 6.58 6.43
C ALA A 73 2.12 5.42 6.25
N SER A 74 2.48 4.25 6.75
CA SER A 74 1.65 3.04 6.76
C SER A 74 0.31 3.25 7.46
N LEU A 75 0.30 3.86 8.65
CA LEU A 75 -0.94 4.15 9.39
C LEU A 75 -1.83 5.17 8.67
N ALA A 76 -1.23 6.17 8.01
CA ALA A 76 -1.97 7.13 7.20
C ALA A 76 -2.57 6.45 5.95
N LEU A 77 -1.79 5.62 5.25
CA LEU A 77 -2.23 4.88 4.06
C LEU A 77 -3.33 3.87 4.39
N GLN A 78 -3.27 3.17 5.53
CA GLN A 78 -4.36 2.27 5.95
C GLN A 78 -5.70 2.99 6.08
N LYS A 79 -5.72 4.23 6.60
CA LYS A 79 -6.95 5.03 6.68
C LYS A 79 -7.50 5.39 5.30
N LEU A 80 -6.64 5.54 4.30
CA LEU A 80 -7.01 5.83 2.91
C LEU A 80 -7.45 4.56 2.16
N ALA A 81 -6.76 3.45 2.39
CA ALA A 81 -7.00 2.17 1.74
C ALA A 81 -8.28 1.47 2.21
N GLY A 82 -8.70 1.73 3.46
CA GLY A 82 -9.82 1.03 4.08
C GLY A 82 -9.49 -0.46 4.25
N ASN A 83 -10.20 -1.32 3.52
CA ASN A 83 -10.00 -2.79 3.56
C ASN A 83 -9.17 -3.31 2.37
N VAL A 84 -8.66 -2.43 1.53
CA VAL A 84 -7.84 -2.81 0.37
C VAL A 84 -6.40 -3.01 0.83
N PRO A 85 -5.75 -4.15 0.51
CA PRO A 85 -4.36 -4.37 0.87
C PRO A 85 -3.44 -3.39 0.13
N ILE A 86 -2.36 -2.99 0.79
CA ILE A 86 -1.41 -1.98 0.32
C ILE A 86 -0.18 -2.68 -0.24
N ARG A 87 0.26 -2.26 -1.42
CA ARG A 87 1.53 -2.66 -2.02
C ARG A 87 2.41 -1.43 -2.18
N PHE A 88 3.61 -1.47 -1.61
CA PHE A 88 4.61 -0.45 -1.88
C PHE A 88 5.31 -0.75 -3.22
N LEU A 89 5.56 0.30 -3.99
CA LEU A 89 6.35 0.29 -5.20
C LEU A 89 7.59 1.14 -4.94
N ASP A 90 8.69 0.47 -4.61
CA ASP A 90 9.93 1.10 -4.15
C ASP A 90 11.01 1.18 -5.26
N GLN A 91 12.14 1.79 -4.92
CA GLN A 91 13.30 1.91 -5.82
C GLN A 91 14.45 1.04 -5.31
N ASN A 92 14.19 -0.25 -5.10
CA ASN A 92 15.21 -1.18 -4.62
C ASN A 92 16.26 -1.58 -5.69
N ASN A 93 17.35 -2.17 -5.20
CA ASN A 93 18.40 -2.80 -6.00
C ASN A 93 18.68 -4.22 -5.49
N ASP A 94 19.51 -4.97 -6.21
CA ASP A 94 19.79 -6.38 -5.86
C ASP A 94 20.56 -6.53 -4.54
N ALA A 95 21.36 -5.53 -4.16
CA ALA A 95 22.09 -5.54 -2.89
C ALA A 95 21.12 -5.44 -1.69
N LEU A 96 20.14 -4.53 -1.76
CA LEU A 96 19.09 -4.36 -0.76
C LEU A 96 18.25 -5.64 -0.64
N LYS A 97 17.83 -6.24 -1.76
CA LYS A 97 17.07 -7.51 -1.75
C LYS A 97 17.85 -8.64 -1.12
N LYS A 98 19.14 -8.77 -1.45
CA LYS A 98 20.01 -9.82 -0.91
C LYS A 98 20.14 -9.70 0.61
N VAL A 99 20.38 -8.48 1.11
CA VAL A 99 20.52 -8.24 2.54
C VAL A 99 19.18 -8.42 3.26
N PHE A 100 18.08 -7.92 2.69
CA PHE A 100 16.75 -8.15 3.24
C PHE A 100 16.42 -9.65 3.34
N GLY A 101 16.73 -10.44 2.31
CA GLY A 101 16.56 -11.89 2.34
C GLY A 101 17.35 -12.59 3.45
N GLN A 102 18.51 -12.06 3.84
CA GLN A 102 19.27 -12.57 5.00
C GLN A 102 18.65 -12.14 6.33
N MET A 103 18.08 -10.94 6.41
CA MET A 103 17.38 -10.42 7.59
C MET A 103 16.09 -11.17 7.89
N GLN A 104 15.44 -11.74 6.87
CA GLN A 104 14.19 -12.48 7.05
C GLN A 104 14.27 -13.55 8.13
N PHE A 105 15.39 -14.26 8.27
CA PHE A 105 15.53 -15.26 9.35
C PHE A 105 15.42 -14.64 10.74
N ALA A 106 16.15 -13.53 10.98
CA ALA A 106 16.09 -12.83 12.26
C ALA A 106 14.69 -12.24 12.50
N LEU A 107 14.08 -11.65 11.47
CA LEU A 107 12.74 -11.07 11.54
C LEU A 107 11.69 -12.14 11.89
N GLN A 108 11.71 -13.28 11.23
CA GLN A 108 10.79 -14.39 11.48
C GLN A 108 11.05 -15.05 12.85
N GLU A 109 12.31 -15.23 13.25
CA GLU A 109 12.67 -15.70 14.59
C GLU A 109 12.12 -14.76 15.68
N GLY A 110 12.29 -13.45 15.51
CA GLY A 110 11.75 -12.43 16.41
C GLY A 110 10.22 -12.49 16.51
N ILE A 111 9.53 -12.66 15.38
CA ILE A 111 8.06 -12.83 15.36
C ILE A 111 7.64 -14.11 16.10
N ALA A 112 8.31 -15.23 15.85
CA ALA A 112 7.93 -16.53 16.38
C ALA A 112 8.26 -16.69 17.87
N GLN A 113 9.41 -16.18 18.32
CA GLN A 113 9.90 -16.35 19.69
C GLN A 113 9.64 -15.13 20.58
N GLY A 114 9.28 -13.98 20.01
CA GLY A 114 9.11 -12.72 20.72
C GLY A 114 10.43 -12.03 21.10
N ASN A 115 11.57 -12.53 20.64
CA ASN A 115 12.89 -11.98 20.96
C ASN A 115 13.27 -10.82 20.02
N PHE A 116 12.55 -9.71 20.14
CA PHE A 116 12.67 -8.58 19.20
C PHE A 116 13.98 -7.80 19.33
N THR A 117 14.58 -7.73 20.52
CA THR A 117 15.85 -7.04 20.73
C THR A 117 17.02 -7.76 20.05
N GLU A 118 17.07 -9.09 20.14
CA GLU A 118 18.09 -9.87 19.44
C GLU A 118 17.87 -9.84 17.91
N MET A 119 16.62 -9.87 17.47
CA MET A 119 16.26 -9.68 16.07
C MET A 119 16.77 -8.34 15.52
N GLU A 120 16.55 -7.24 16.26
CA GLU A 120 17.02 -5.92 15.86
C GLU A 120 18.55 -5.89 15.73
N GLN A 121 19.27 -6.44 16.72
CA GLN A 121 20.73 -6.48 16.70
C GLN A 121 21.24 -7.27 15.49
N LYS A 122 20.70 -8.47 15.25
CA LYS A 122 21.07 -9.32 14.11
C LYS A 122 20.80 -8.61 12.77
N ALA A 123 19.67 -7.93 12.64
CA ALA A 123 19.32 -7.18 11.43
C ALA A 123 20.26 -5.98 11.21
N ARG A 124 20.56 -5.21 12.27
CA ARG A 124 21.51 -4.09 12.19
C ARG A 124 22.91 -4.56 11.80
N ASP A 125 23.42 -5.61 12.41
CA ASP A 125 24.73 -6.18 12.07
C ASP A 125 24.82 -6.59 10.59
N GLN A 126 23.74 -7.15 10.03
CA GLN A 126 23.68 -7.54 8.62
C GLN A 126 23.66 -6.33 7.68
N ALA A 127 22.90 -5.28 8.02
CA ALA A 127 22.87 -4.03 7.28
C ALA A 127 24.24 -3.33 7.29
N GLU A 128 24.86 -3.20 8.47
CA GLU A 128 26.13 -2.52 8.66
C GLU A 128 27.26 -3.20 7.89
N LYS A 129 27.34 -4.54 7.93
CA LYS A 129 28.32 -5.33 7.15
C LYS A 129 28.22 -5.09 5.64
N ALA A 130 27.03 -4.71 5.15
CA ALA A 130 26.79 -4.40 3.75
C ALA A 130 26.88 -2.90 3.43
N GLY A 131 27.16 -2.04 4.41
CA GLY A 131 27.16 -0.59 4.24
C GLY A 131 25.77 -0.02 3.92
N ILE A 132 24.72 -0.67 4.40
CA ILE A 132 23.31 -0.30 4.18
C ILE A 132 22.78 0.33 5.47
N GLN A 133 22.01 1.41 5.34
CA GLN A 133 21.35 2.02 6.48
C GLN A 133 20.02 1.31 6.74
N LEU A 134 19.81 0.84 7.97
CA LEU A 134 18.57 0.20 8.41
C LEU A 134 17.81 1.12 9.38
N GLU A 135 16.57 1.41 9.03
CA GLU A 135 15.55 1.93 9.93
C GLU A 135 14.53 0.82 10.18
N LEU A 136 14.40 0.43 11.44
CA LEU A 136 13.55 -0.66 11.90
C LEU A 136 12.62 -0.12 12.97
N GLU A 137 11.32 -0.24 12.76
CA GLU A 137 10.30 0.07 13.75
C GLU A 137 9.38 -1.14 13.96
N ILE A 138 8.80 -1.24 15.14
CA ILE A 138 7.85 -2.30 15.48
C ILE A 138 6.67 -1.74 16.26
N ASP A 139 5.49 -2.24 15.98
CA ASP A 139 4.32 -2.06 16.83
C ASP A 139 3.59 -3.39 17.06
N ASN A 140 2.37 -3.32 17.60
CA ASN A 140 1.58 -4.50 17.96
C ASN A 140 1.16 -5.37 16.77
N ASP A 141 1.12 -4.79 15.56
CA ASP A 141 0.54 -5.40 14.37
C ASP A 141 1.60 -5.74 13.32
N ALA A 142 2.67 -4.95 13.19
CA ALA A 142 3.69 -5.14 12.16
C ALA A 142 5.11 -4.74 12.57
N ILE A 143 6.08 -5.22 11.79
CA ILE A 143 7.46 -4.74 11.75
C ILE A 143 7.64 -3.95 10.45
N TYR A 144 8.23 -2.76 10.55
CA TYR A 144 8.46 -1.84 9.45
C TYR A 144 9.97 -1.78 9.18
N VAL A 145 10.36 -2.15 7.96
CA VAL A 145 11.74 -2.23 7.53
C VAL A 145 11.97 -1.21 6.42
N VAL A 146 12.97 -0.35 6.61
CA VAL A 146 13.47 0.55 5.57
C VAL A 146 14.97 0.33 5.42
N LEU A 147 15.40 -0.07 4.23
CA LEU A 147 16.81 -0.19 3.87
C LEU A 147 17.16 0.90 2.86
N ASN A 148 18.21 1.66 3.14
CA ASN A 148 18.70 2.73 2.25
C ASN A 148 20.14 2.47 1.81
N GLN A 149 20.40 2.63 0.51
CA GLN A 149 21.73 2.60 -0.06
C GLN A 149 21.85 3.63 -1.20
N GLY A 150 22.43 4.79 -0.89
CA GLY A 150 22.47 5.92 -1.83
C GLY A 150 21.06 6.42 -2.17
N ASP A 151 20.70 6.31 -3.45
CA ASP A 151 19.37 6.66 -3.97
C ASP A 151 18.39 5.47 -3.95
N ALA A 152 18.89 4.24 -3.77
CA ALA A 152 18.04 3.06 -3.70
C ALA A 152 17.43 2.91 -2.31
N GLN A 153 16.16 2.53 -2.26
CA GLN A 153 15.41 2.28 -1.03
C GLN A 153 14.56 1.01 -1.18
N LEU A 154 14.62 0.14 -0.17
CA LEU A 154 13.72 -1.00 -0.01
C LEU A 154 12.81 -0.76 1.19
N LEU A 155 11.51 -0.93 0.98
CA LEU A 155 10.50 -0.85 2.03
C LEU A 155 9.89 -2.23 2.24
N GLU A 156 9.62 -2.62 3.48
CA GLU A 156 8.78 -3.79 3.73
C GLU A 156 8.00 -3.62 5.02
N VAL A 157 6.73 -4.06 5.01
CA VAL A 157 5.89 -4.15 6.18
C VAL A 157 5.53 -5.62 6.43
N ILE A 158 5.99 -6.17 7.55
CA ILE A 158 5.82 -7.58 7.90
C ILE A 158 4.77 -7.69 8.99
N GLU A 159 3.61 -8.24 8.64
CA GLU A 159 2.49 -8.41 9.57
C GLU A 159 2.74 -9.55 10.57
N ARG A 160 2.40 -9.32 11.84
CA ARG A 160 2.66 -10.25 12.95
C ARG A 160 1.49 -11.17 13.30
N ARG A 161 0.28 -10.82 12.86
CA ARG A 161 -0.98 -11.46 13.29
C ARG A 161 -1.77 -12.13 12.16
N GLY A 162 -1.13 -12.41 11.02
CA GLY A 162 -1.77 -13.05 9.87
C GLY A 162 -2.90 -12.22 9.23
N GLN A 163 -2.90 -10.91 9.45
CA GLN A 163 -3.70 -9.99 8.65
C GLN A 163 -3.07 -9.89 7.26
N VAL A 164 -3.87 -9.53 6.25
CA VAL A 164 -3.39 -9.27 4.88
C VAL A 164 -3.70 -7.82 4.55
N LYS A 165 -3.08 -6.89 5.28
CA LYS A 165 -3.14 -5.45 5.01
C LYS A 165 -2.02 -5.01 4.08
N TYR A 166 -0.93 -5.77 4.04
CA TYR A 166 0.24 -5.47 3.22
C TYR A 166 0.57 -6.62 2.29
N LEU A 167 0.90 -6.29 1.06
CA LEU A 167 1.43 -7.22 0.07
C LEU A 167 2.94 -7.03 -0.01
N ALA A 168 3.63 -8.06 -0.50
CA ALA A 168 5.06 -7.99 -0.76
C ALA A 168 5.38 -6.78 -1.65
N THR A 169 6.37 -6.00 -1.23
CA THR A 169 6.81 -4.81 -1.96
C THR A 169 7.40 -5.21 -3.32
N GLU A 170 7.08 -4.43 -4.34
CA GLU A 170 7.60 -4.62 -5.68
C GLU A 170 8.45 -3.43 -6.13
N LYS A 171 9.33 -3.67 -7.09
CA LYS A 171 10.12 -2.59 -7.69
C LYS A 171 9.23 -1.78 -8.62
N GLN A 172 9.31 -0.46 -8.53
CA GLN A 172 8.63 0.49 -9.42
C GLN A 172 9.00 0.28 -10.90
#